data_AF-A0A9W7GVZ6-F1
#
_entry.id   AF-A0A9W7GVZ6-F1
#
_cell.length_a   1.000
_cell.length_b   1.000
_cell.length_c   1.000
_cell.angle_alpha   90.00
_cell.angle_beta   90.00
_cell.angle_gamma   90.00
#
_symmetry.space_group_name_H-M   'P 1'
#
loop_
_entity.id
_entity.type
_entity.pdbx_description
1 polymer ?
#
loop_
_entity_poly.entity_id
_entity_poly.type
_entity_poly.pdbx_seq_one_letter_code
_entity_poly.pdbx_strand_id
1 'polypeptide(L)'
;MNRGFSFFLTVTVVVAAIAFVYFSTVFVFIDRWFGLMTSPGIMNAVAFTGVAVMCVLNYVFATIMDPGRVPSTFFPDIEDSSVTVHEIKRKGGDLRYCQKCSHFKPPRAHHCRVCKICVLRMDHHCIWINNCVGHANYKVFFVFVIYAVIACIYSLVLLVGSLTNNSQSDEQQSADSFRIVYVISGLLLVPLSMALSVLLGWHIYLILRNKTTIEYHEGVRATCLEEKEGNAYKHPYDLGAYENLITVLGPRIFCWICPTSKHIGDGLRFRTAYEGIPTISTST
;
A
#
# COMPACT_ATOMS: atom_id res chain seq x y z
N MET A 1 24.52 -16.27 6.99
CA MET A 1 24.37 -16.63 5.56
C MET A 1 22.95 -16.36 5.09
N ASN A 2 22.78 -15.87 3.85
CA ASN A 2 21.54 -15.76 3.04
C ASN A 2 20.52 -14.61 3.22
N ARG A 3 20.82 -13.49 3.90
CA ARG A 3 19.90 -12.32 3.83
C ARG A 3 19.92 -11.60 2.48
N GLY A 4 21.09 -11.47 1.84
CA GLY A 4 21.22 -10.79 0.54
C GLY A 4 20.62 -11.57 -0.64
N PHE A 5 20.64 -12.91 -0.60
CA PHE A 5 20.13 -13.73 -1.70
C PHE A 5 18.59 -13.72 -1.78
N SER A 6 17.91 -13.87 -0.63
CA SER A 6 16.44 -13.75 -0.56
C SER A 6 15.96 -12.31 -0.83
N PHE A 7 16.82 -11.31 -0.58
CA PHE A 7 16.55 -9.88 -0.75
C PHE A 7 16.37 -9.49 -2.22
N PHE A 8 17.22 -10.01 -3.11
CA PHE A 8 17.07 -9.74 -4.55
C PHE A 8 15.97 -10.60 -5.18
N LEU A 9 15.73 -11.79 -4.64
CA LEU A 9 14.81 -12.74 -5.26
C LEU A 9 13.38 -12.22 -5.38
N THR A 10 12.80 -11.65 -4.31
CA THR A 10 11.38 -11.24 -4.33
C THR A 10 11.14 -10.03 -5.23
N VAL A 11 12.03 -9.04 -5.19
CA VAL A 11 11.96 -7.88 -6.09
C VAL A 11 12.17 -8.31 -7.54
N THR A 12 13.11 -9.22 -7.80
CA THR A 12 13.33 -9.77 -9.14
C THR A 12 12.11 -10.50 -9.67
N VAL A 13 11.43 -11.30 -8.84
CA VAL A 13 10.18 -11.99 -9.21
C VAL A 13 9.08 -10.99 -9.58
N VAL A 14 8.90 -9.92 -8.80
CA VAL A 14 7.88 -8.90 -9.10
C VAL A 14 8.21 -8.16 -10.40
N VAL A 15 9.47 -7.76 -10.60
CA VAL A 15 9.91 -7.10 -11.84
C VAL A 15 9.73 -8.02 -13.05
N ALA A 16 10.08 -9.30 -12.93
CA ALA A 16 9.87 -10.29 -13.99
C ALA A 16 8.39 -10.48 -14.31
N ALA A 17 7.52 -10.53 -13.29
CA ALA A 17 6.07 -10.62 -13.48
C ALA A 17 5.51 -9.38 -14.20
N ILE A 18 5.93 -8.17 -13.80
CA ILE A 18 5.53 -6.92 -14.47
C ILE A 18 6.00 -6.92 -15.93
N ALA A 19 7.26 -7.29 -16.19
CA ALA A 19 7.82 -7.35 -17.54
C ALA A 19 7.09 -8.38 -18.42
N PHE A 20 6.79 -9.57 -17.87
CA PHE A 20 6.04 -10.61 -18.57
C PHE A 20 4.62 -10.13 -18.92
N VAL A 21 3.88 -9.57 -17.95
CA VAL A 21 2.54 -9.02 -18.18
C VAL A 21 2.59 -7.90 -19.21
N TYR A 22 3.59 -7.03 -19.15
CA TYR A 22 3.77 -5.97 -20.14
C TYR A 22 3.97 -6.52 -21.55
N PHE A 23 4.91 -7.45 -21.69
CA PHE A 23 5.23 -8.07 -22.96
C PHE A 23 4.02 -8.80 -23.56
N SER A 24 3.35 -9.66 -22.79
CA SER A 24 2.20 -10.42 -23.27
C SER A 24 1.03 -9.50 -23.64
N THR A 25 0.80 -8.43 -22.87
CA THR A 25 -0.30 -7.51 -23.17
C THR A 25 -0.06 -6.73 -24.46
N VAL A 26 1.13 -6.13 -24.61
CA VAL A 26 1.43 -5.26 -25.76
C VAL A 26 1.65 -6.06 -27.03
N PHE A 27 2.50 -7.09 -26.98
CA PHE A 27 2.95 -7.79 -28.18
C PHE A 27 2.13 -9.02 -28.54
N VAL A 28 1.25 -9.50 -27.66
CA VAL A 28 0.39 -10.66 -27.94
C VAL A 28 -1.08 -10.28 -27.93
N PHE A 29 -1.61 -9.74 -26.82
CA PHE A 29 -3.05 -9.52 -26.70
C PHE A 29 -3.55 -8.37 -27.58
N ILE A 30 -2.87 -7.23 -27.54
CA ILE A 30 -3.22 -6.06 -28.37
C ILE A 30 -3.01 -6.37 -29.85
N ASP A 31 -1.88 -6.98 -30.21
CA ASP A 31 -1.60 -7.31 -31.61
C ASP A 31 -2.62 -8.29 -32.18
N ARG A 32 -2.95 -9.37 -31.46
CA ARG A 32 -3.94 -10.34 -31.93
C ARG A 32 -5.37 -9.78 -31.96
N TRP A 33 -5.74 -8.87 -31.06
CA TRP A 33 -7.11 -8.35 -31.02
C TRP A 33 -7.33 -7.20 -32.00
N PHE A 34 -6.40 -6.24 -32.04
CA PHE A 34 -6.55 -5.00 -32.82
C PHE A 34 -5.51 -4.87 -33.95
N GLY A 35 -4.38 -5.57 -33.87
CA GLY A 35 -3.20 -5.34 -34.72
C GLY A 35 -2.42 -4.10 -34.26
N LEU A 36 -1.12 -4.24 -33.98
CA LEU A 36 -0.30 -3.13 -33.44
C LEU A 36 -0.15 -1.94 -34.37
N MET A 37 -0.35 -2.14 -35.68
CA MET A 37 -0.26 -1.07 -36.69
C MET A 37 -1.58 -0.34 -36.92
N THR A 38 -2.67 -0.75 -36.26
CA THR A 38 -3.97 -0.07 -36.37
C THR A 38 -4.08 1.05 -35.33
N SER A 39 -4.94 2.05 -35.60
CA SER A 39 -5.14 3.13 -34.63
C SER A 39 -5.65 2.63 -33.26
N PRO A 40 -6.59 1.66 -33.14
CA PRO A 40 -6.97 1.12 -31.84
C PRO A 40 -5.83 0.35 -31.16
N GLY A 41 -5.00 -0.38 -31.91
CA GLY A 41 -3.84 -1.10 -31.37
C GLY A 41 -2.81 -0.14 -30.76
N ILE A 42 -2.42 0.90 -31.51
CA ILE A 42 -1.49 1.93 -31.04
C ILE A 42 -2.04 2.65 -29.80
N MET A 43 -3.32 3.04 -29.81
CA MET A 43 -3.95 3.72 -28.67
C MET A 43 -3.92 2.85 -27.40
N ASN A 44 -4.27 1.57 -27.50
CA ASN A 44 -4.22 0.64 -26.37
C ASN A 44 -2.77 0.41 -25.90
N ALA A 45 -1.81 0.28 -26.82
CA ALA A 45 -0.40 0.08 -26.47
C ALA A 45 0.17 1.29 -25.72
N VAL A 46 -0.13 2.51 -26.19
CA VAL A 46 0.27 3.76 -25.52
C VAL A 46 -0.40 3.88 -24.15
N ALA A 47 -1.71 3.65 -24.06
CA ALA A 47 -2.45 3.73 -22.80
C ALA A 47 -1.92 2.73 -21.76
N PHE A 48 -1.77 1.46 -22.15
CA PHE A 48 -1.25 0.42 -21.28
C PHE A 48 0.21 0.68 -20.88
N THR A 49 1.04 1.18 -21.79
CA THR A 49 2.42 1.59 -21.47
C THR A 49 2.46 2.73 -20.47
N GLY A 50 1.57 3.72 -20.58
CA GLY A 50 1.45 4.79 -19.58
C GLY A 50 1.11 4.26 -18.18
N VAL A 51 0.16 3.33 -18.07
CA VAL A 51 -0.20 2.65 -16.82
C VAL A 51 0.99 1.86 -16.28
N ALA A 52 1.69 1.09 -17.13
CA ALA A 52 2.83 0.29 -16.74
C ALA A 52 4.00 1.14 -16.24
N VAL A 53 4.31 2.26 -16.91
CA VAL A 53 5.34 3.21 -16.48
C VAL A 53 5.00 3.77 -15.10
N MET A 54 3.76 4.22 -14.89
CA MET A 54 3.33 4.72 -13.57
C MET A 54 3.40 3.64 -12.49
N CYS A 55 3.02 2.40 -12.81
CA CYS A 55 3.15 1.25 -11.91
C CYS A 55 4.61 1.02 -11.50
N VAL A 56 5.52 0.93 -12.47
CA VAL A 56 6.95 0.70 -12.25
C VAL A 56 7.58 1.85 -11.47
N LEU A 57 7.29 3.11 -11.81
CA LEU A 57 7.82 4.27 -11.08
C LEU A 57 7.42 4.25 -9.60
N ASN A 58 6.14 3.99 -9.31
CA ASN A 58 5.67 3.89 -7.93
C ASN A 58 6.26 2.65 -7.22
N TYR A 59 6.41 1.52 -7.91
CA TYR A 59 7.07 0.33 -7.35
C TYR A 59 8.53 0.63 -6.97
N VAL A 60 9.29 1.25 -7.87
CA VAL A 60 10.68 1.67 -7.61
C VAL A 60 10.72 2.61 -6.41
N PHE A 61 9.89 3.64 -6.37
CA PHE A 61 9.85 4.53 -5.21
C PHE A 61 9.47 3.80 -3.91
N ALA A 62 8.50 2.88 -3.93
CA ALA A 62 8.13 2.09 -2.75
C ALA A 62 9.29 1.21 -2.23
N THR A 63 10.14 0.69 -3.13
CA THR A 63 11.29 -0.14 -2.77
C THR A 63 12.45 0.68 -2.19
N ILE A 64 12.69 1.90 -2.67
CA ILE A 64 13.88 2.71 -2.29
C ILE A 64 13.61 3.78 -1.22
N MET A 65 12.38 4.28 -1.08
CA MET A 65 12.11 5.36 -0.12
C MET A 65 12.21 4.88 1.32
N ASP A 66 12.76 5.74 2.19
CA ASP A 66 12.74 5.49 3.61
C ASP A 66 11.28 5.42 4.11
N PRO A 67 10.90 4.41 4.90
CA PRO A 67 9.53 4.24 5.38
C PRO A 67 9.13 5.26 6.46
N GLY A 68 10.08 6.08 6.94
CA GLY A 68 9.92 7.01 8.04
C GLY A 68 10.54 6.44 9.31
N ARG A 69 11.82 6.73 9.54
CA ARG A 69 12.52 6.34 10.78
C ARG A 69 12.15 7.23 11.95
N VAL A 70 12.04 6.62 13.13
CA VAL A 70 11.96 7.38 14.39
C VAL A 70 13.32 8.03 14.67
N PRO A 71 13.37 9.36 14.91
CA PRO A 71 14.61 10.03 15.34
C PRO A 71 15.10 9.49 16.69
N SER A 72 16.40 9.24 16.83
CA SER A 72 16.99 8.81 18.11
C SER A 72 16.86 9.84 19.22
N THR A 73 16.74 11.11 18.85
CA THR A 73 16.50 12.25 19.74
C THR A 73 15.03 12.39 20.16
N PHE A 74 14.12 11.56 19.65
CA PHE A 74 12.72 11.63 20.04
C PHE A 74 12.58 11.32 21.54
N PHE A 75 12.05 12.30 22.26
CA PHE A 75 11.65 12.18 23.64
C PHE A 75 10.18 12.58 23.75
N PRO A 76 9.33 11.77 24.40
CA PRO A 76 7.93 12.12 24.56
C PRO A 76 7.81 13.34 25.47
N ASP A 77 7.05 14.33 25.03
CA ASP A 77 6.65 15.45 25.88
C ASP A 77 5.51 14.95 26.79
N ILE A 78 5.78 14.86 28.09
CA ILE A 78 4.85 14.31 29.09
C ILE A 78 3.95 15.43 29.64
N GLU A 79 4.34 16.69 29.48
CA GLU A 79 3.61 17.87 29.95
C GLU A 79 2.61 18.38 28.90
N ASP A 80 2.74 17.93 27.64
CA ASP A 80 1.82 18.26 26.56
C ASP A 80 0.45 17.57 26.74
N SER A 81 -0.50 18.34 27.26
CA SER A 81 -1.91 17.94 27.43
C SER A 81 -2.64 17.56 26.12
N SER A 82 -2.08 17.91 24.95
CA SER A 82 -2.67 17.56 23.65
C SER A 82 -2.40 16.11 23.25
N VAL A 83 -1.39 15.45 23.84
CA VAL A 83 -1.09 14.04 23.55
C VAL A 83 -1.79 13.16 24.56
N THR A 84 -2.72 12.31 24.10
CA THR A 84 -3.44 11.45 25.03
C THR A 84 -2.46 10.50 25.71
N VAL A 85 -2.54 10.39 27.04
CA VAL A 85 -1.66 9.56 27.89
C VAL A 85 -1.59 8.11 27.37
N HIS A 86 -2.66 7.62 26.74
CA HIS A 86 -2.77 6.28 26.14
C HIS A 86 -1.94 6.08 24.85
N GLU A 87 -1.52 7.15 24.16
CA GLU A 87 -0.70 7.05 22.95
C GLU A 87 0.78 6.88 23.25
N ILE A 88 1.23 7.46 24.36
CA ILE A 88 2.63 7.41 24.78
C ILE A 88 2.84 6.29 25.79
N LYS A 89 1.84 5.96 26.62
CA LYS A 89 1.98 4.97 27.70
C LYS A 89 1.27 3.65 27.39
N ARG A 90 1.89 2.52 27.77
CA ARG A 90 1.24 1.19 27.76
C ARG A 90 0.11 1.14 28.79
N LYS A 91 -0.79 0.15 28.68
CA LYS A 91 -1.68 -0.25 29.78
C LYS A 91 -0.80 -0.65 30.99
N GLY A 92 -0.60 0.29 31.92
CA GLY A 92 0.41 0.21 32.98
C GLY A 92 1.10 1.54 33.30
N GLY A 93 0.99 2.56 32.43
CA GLY A 93 1.51 3.91 32.70
C GLY A 93 2.94 4.18 32.22
N ASP A 94 3.65 3.17 31.72
CA ASP A 94 5.01 3.30 31.20
C ASP A 94 5.07 3.79 29.75
N LEU A 95 5.98 4.73 29.47
CA LEU A 95 6.27 5.22 28.12
C LEU A 95 6.66 4.08 27.17
N ARG A 96 6.19 4.14 25.92
CA ARG A 96 6.50 3.13 24.89
C ARG A 96 7.98 3.23 24.48
N TYR A 97 8.82 2.39 25.08
CA TYR A 97 10.25 2.31 24.75
C TYR A 97 10.58 1.13 23.83
N CYS A 98 11.55 1.31 22.92
CA CYS A 98 12.10 0.23 22.11
C CYS A 98 13.45 -0.24 22.64
N GLN A 99 13.47 -1.38 23.34
CA GLN A 99 14.73 -1.95 23.85
C GLN A 99 15.74 -2.32 22.75
N LYS A 100 15.29 -2.60 21.52
CA LYS A 100 16.17 -2.99 20.41
C LYS A 100 16.84 -1.81 19.72
N CYS A 101 16.21 -0.64 19.75
CA CYS A 101 16.71 0.57 19.12
C CYS A 101 17.18 1.62 20.15
N SER A 102 16.97 1.34 21.44
CA SER A 102 17.35 2.19 22.57
C SER A 102 16.80 3.62 22.52
N HIS A 103 15.54 3.79 22.13
CA HIS A 103 14.86 5.08 22.12
C HIS A 103 13.34 4.93 22.37
N PHE A 104 12.67 6.04 22.69
CA PHE A 104 11.22 6.09 22.84
C PHE A 104 10.50 5.99 21.49
N LYS A 105 9.30 5.44 21.49
CA LYS A 105 8.46 5.29 20.30
C LYS A 105 7.37 6.37 20.30
N PRO A 106 7.30 7.19 19.25
CA PRO A 106 6.14 8.05 19.01
C PRO A 106 4.83 7.24 18.90
N PRO A 107 3.67 7.92 19.00
CA PRO A 107 2.38 7.32 18.66
C PRO A 107 2.44 6.62 17.30
N ARG A 108 1.74 5.49 17.16
CA ARG A 108 1.65 4.70 15.91
C ARG A 108 2.98 4.12 15.37
N ALA A 109 4.11 4.34 16.05
CA ALA A 109 5.39 3.78 15.63
C ALA A 109 5.58 2.34 16.15
N HIS A 110 6.13 1.46 15.30
CA HIS A 110 6.42 0.06 15.67
C HIS A 110 7.82 -0.36 15.23
N HIS A 111 8.39 -1.35 15.92
CA HIS A 111 9.72 -1.89 15.57
C HIS A 111 9.56 -3.01 14.56
N CYS A 112 10.10 -2.83 13.36
CA CYS A 112 10.13 -3.89 12.36
C CYS A 112 11.26 -4.86 12.66
N ARG A 113 10.93 -6.14 12.91
CA ARG A 113 11.93 -7.17 13.17
C ARG A 113 12.78 -7.51 11.94
N VAL A 114 12.29 -7.24 10.73
CA VAL A 114 13.02 -7.51 9.48
C VAL A 114 13.97 -6.36 9.18
N CYS A 115 13.47 -5.13 9.12
CA CYS A 115 14.26 -3.92 8.86
C CYS A 115 15.16 -3.48 10.03
N LYS A 116 14.93 -4.01 11.24
CA LYS A 116 15.68 -3.69 12.48
C LYS A 116 15.65 -2.22 12.88
N ILE A 117 14.57 -1.53 12.53
CA ILE A 117 14.36 -0.12 12.84
C ILE A 117 12.96 0.09 13.40
N CYS A 118 12.78 1.18 14.14
CA CYS A 118 11.46 1.71 14.44
C CYS A 118 10.97 2.57 13.28
N VAL A 119 9.77 2.26 12.80
CA VAL A 119 9.11 2.92 11.67
C VAL A 119 7.92 3.72 12.19
N LEU A 120 7.86 4.99 11.82
CA LEU A 120 6.75 5.91 12.07
C LEU A 120 5.50 5.45 11.32
N ARG A 121 4.35 5.49 11.99
CA ARG A 121 3.05 5.01 11.45
C ARG A 121 3.21 3.72 10.64
N MET A 122 3.86 2.73 11.26
CA MET A 122 4.18 1.47 10.57
C MET A 122 2.90 0.74 10.21
N ASP A 123 2.75 0.39 8.93
CA ASP A 123 1.65 -0.46 8.48
C ASP A 123 2.05 -1.93 8.48
N HIS A 124 3.06 -2.29 7.69
CA HIS A 124 3.60 -3.63 7.67
C HIS A 124 5.00 -3.66 7.07
N HIS A 125 5.64 -4.82 7.13
CA HIS A 125 6.81 -5.11 6.31
C HIS A 125 6.35 -5.88 5.08
N CYS A 126 6.53 -5.30 3.89
CA CYS A 126 6.07 -5.88 2.65
C CYS A 126 7.21 -6.62 1.96
N ILE A 127 7.06 -7.93 1.82
CA ILE A 127 8.07 -8.81 1.22
C ILE A 127 8.24 -8.54 -0.28
N TRP A 128 7.16 -8.10 -0.96
CA TRP A 128 7.11 -7.86 -2.41
C TRP A 128 7.83 -6.59 -2.88
N ILE A 129 7.88 -5.56 -2.02
CA ILE A 129 8.73 -4.37 -2.23
C ILE A 129 10.02 -4.44 -1.41
N ASN A 130 10.16 -5.49 -0.59
CA ASN A 130 11.29 -5.71 0.31
C ASN A 130 11.64 -4.47 1.16
N ASN A 131 10.60 -3.79 1.64
CA ASN A 131 10.71 -2.57 2.42
C ASN A 131 9.54 -2.51 3.42
N CYS A 132 9.70 -1.73 4.47
CA CYS A 132 8.56 -1.38 5.31
C CYS A 132 7.63 -0.42 4.57
N VAL A 133 6.34 -0.56 4.82
CA VAL A 133 5.34 0.46 4.48
C VAL A 133 5.05 1.21 5.77
N GLY A 134 5.35 2.51 5.78
CA GLY A 134 5.22 3.39 6.93
C GLY A 134 4.85 4.81 6.51
N HIS A 135 4.97 5.74 7.46
CA HIS A 135 4.53 7.13 7.30
C HIS A 135 4.98 7.80 5.99
N ALA A 136 6.26 7.70 5.66
CA ALA A 136 6.84 8.48 4.56
C ALA A 136 6.57 7.88 3.17
N ASN A 137 6.34 6.56 3.08
CA ASN A 137 6.17 5.86 1.79
C ASN A 137 4.80 5.20 1.59
N TYR A 138 3.88 5.27 2.57
CA TYR A 138 2.54 4.66 2.48
C TYR A 138 1.78 5.09 1.22
N LYS A 139 1.77 6.40 0.92
CA LYS A 139 1.04 6.92 -0.25
C LYS A 139 1.56 6.31 -1.55
N VAL A 140 2.87 6.22 -1.72
CA VAL A 140 3.45 5.65 -2.93
C VAL A 140 3.17 4.16 -3.03
N PHE A 141 3.25 3.42 -1.91
CA PHE A 141 2.81 2.02 -1.89
C PHE A 141 1.35 1.88 -2.34
N PHE A 142 0.46 2.71 -1.80
CA PHE A 142 -0.96 2.69 -2.16
C PHE A 142 -1.20 3.00 -3.64
N VAL A 143 -0.53 4.03 -4.18
CA VAL A 143 -0.61 4.40 -5.60
C VAL A 143 -0.03 3.30 -6.49
N PHE A 144 1.07 2.64 -6.09
CA PHE A 144 1.58 1.44 -6.76
C PHE A 144 0.50 0.35 -6.86
N VAL A 145 -0.18 0.02 -5.76
CA VAL A 145 -1.22 -1.01 -5.75
C VAL A 145 -2.39 -0.62 -6.68
N ILE A 146 -2.79 0.66 -6.73
CA ILE A 146 -3.81 1.15 -7.68
C ILE A 146 -3.39 0.87 -9.12
N TYR A 147 -2.20 1.32 -9.54
CA TYR A 147 -1.73 1.12 -10.90
C TYR A 147 -1.52 -0.36 -11.23
N ALA A 148 -1.10 -1.18 -10.27
CA ALA A 148 -0.96 -2.62 -10.45
C ALA A 148 -2.33 -3.29 -10.69
N VAL A 149 -3.38 -2.93 -9.94
CA VAL A 149 -4.75 -3.42 -10.17
C VAL A 149 -5.27 -2.98 -11.53
N ILE A 150 -5.10 -1.70 -11.90
CA ILE A 150 -5.52 -1.19 -13.20
C ILE A 150 -4.81 -1.95 -14.33
N ALA A 151 -3.49 -2.16 -14.24
CA ALA A 151 -2.72 -2.90 -15.22
C ALA A 151 -3.19 -4.37 -15.34
N CYS A 152 -3.43 -5.04 -14.21
CA CYS A 152 -3.87 -6.44 -14.22
C CYS A 152 -5.28 -6.59 -14.82
N ILE A 153 -6.24 -5.73 -14.44
CA ILE A 153 -7.60 -5.76 -14.98
C ILE A 153 -7.59 -5.41 -16.48
N TYR A 154 -6.85 -4.38 -16.88
CA TYR A 154 -6.75 -4.00 -18.30
C TYR A 154 -6.14 -5.15 -19.12
N SER A 155 -5.04 -5.74 -18.66
CA SER A 155 -4.43 -6.91 -19.30
C SER A 155 -5.40 -8.10 -19.38
N LEU A 156 -6.18 -8.36 -18.34
CA LEU A 156 -7.17 -9.44 -18.33
C LEU A 156 -8.30 -9.20 -19.34
N VAL A 157 -8.79 -7.97 -19.47
CA VAL A 157 -9.79 -7.60 -20.49
C VAL A 157 -9.23 -7.81 -21.90
N LEU A 158 -7.99 -7.36 -22.15
CA LEU A 158 -7.31 -7.55 -23.43
C LEU A 158 -7.08 -9.03 -23.73
N LEU A 159 -6.69 -9.83 -22.74
CA LEU A 159 -6.53 -11.28 -22.86
C LEU A 159 -7.85 -11.94 -23.30
N VAL A 160 -8.96 -11.66 -22.60
CA VAL A 160 -10.27 -12.24 -22.91
C VAL A 160 -10.74 -11.79 -24.29
N GLY A 161 -10.66 -10.50 -24.60
CA GLY A 161 -11.06 -9.99 -25.91
C GLY A 161 -10.25 -10.59 -27.07
N SER A 162 -8.94 -10.73 -26.87
CA SER A 162 -8.03 -11.37 -27.81
C SER A 162 -8.36 -12.85 -28.07
N LEU A 163 -8.86 -13.57 -27.06
CA LEU A 163 -9.35 -14.96 -27.22
C LEU A 163 -10.68 -15.05 -27.98
N THR A 164 -11.53 -14.02 -27.88
CA THR A 164 -12.81 -13.99 -28.61
C THR A 164 -12.68 -13.57 -30.07
N ASN A 165 -11.50 -13.06 -30.48
CA ASN A 165 -11.26 -12.65 -31.84
C ASN A 165 -11.01 -13.86 -32.75
N ASN A 166 -11.99 -14.22 -33.57
CA ASN A 166 -11.90 -15.28 -34.58
C ASN A 166 -11.24 -14.75 -35.87
N SER A 167 -10.05 -14.16 -35.78
CA SER A 167 -9.26 -13.82 -36.97
C SER A 167 -8.78 -15.11 -37.62
N GLN A 168 -9.49 -15.48 -38.69
CA GLN A 168 -9.44 -16.78 -39.38
C GLN A 168 -8.22 -16.95 -40.32
N SER A 169 -7.14 -16.19 -40.11
CA SER A 169 -5.94 -16.21 -40.96
C SER A 169 -4.69 -16.55 -40.15
N ASP A 170 -3.97 -17.55 -40.65
CA ASP A 170 -2.54 -17.80 -40.51
C ASP A 170 -2.04 -18.77 -39.42
N GLU A 171 -1.97 -20.01 -39.88
CA GLU A 171 -0.92 -21.01 -39.68
C GLU A 171 -0.74 -21.66 -38.29
N GLN A 172 -1.21 -22.90 -38.27
CA GLN A 172 -1.09 -24.01 -37.31
C GLN A 172 0.27 -24.18 -36.60
N GLN A 173 1.34 -23.51 -37.04
CA GLN A 173 2.69 -23.62 -36.48
C GLN A 173 3.03 -22.50 -35.49
N SER A 174 2.36 -21.33 -35.56
CA SER A 174 2.47 -20.25 -34.56
C SER A 174 1.50 -20.44 -33.39
N ALA A 175 0.45 -21.24 -33.58
CA ALA A 175 -0.63 -21.47 -32.64
C ALA A 175 -0.17 -22.05 -31.28
N ASP A 176 0.79 -22.98 -31.28
CA ASP A 176 1.24 -23.64 -30.04
C ASP A 176 2.06 -22.71 -29.13
N SER A 177 2.91 -21.86 -29.70
CA SER A 177 3.74 -20.92 -28.91
C SER A 177 2.86 -19.87 -28.21
N PHE A 178 1.91 -19.28 -28.93
CA PHE A 178 0.97 -18.32 -28.34
C PHE A 178 0.06 -18.98 -27.31
N ARG A 179 -0.39 -20.22 -27.54
CA ARG A 179 -1.25 -20.95 -26.59
C ARG A 179 -0.60 -21.10 -25.22
N ILE A 180 0.70 -21.38 -25.16
CA ILE A 180 1.45 -21.43 -23.90
C ILE A 180 1.44 -20.07 -23.20
N VAL A 181 1.65 -18.97 -23.94
CA VAL A 181 1.61 -17.60 -23.39
C VAL A 181 0.23 -17.27 -22.81
N TYR A 182 -0.87 -17.62 -23.48
CA TYR A 182 -2.23 -17.41 -22.95
C TYR A 182 -2.48 -18.21 -21.68
N VAL A 183 -2.07 -19.49 -21.63
CA VAL A 183 -2.26 -20.33 -20.44
C VAL A 183 -1.47 -19.78 -19.26
N ILE A 184 -0.18 -19.46 -19.45
CA ILE A 184 0.66 -18.88 -18.40
C ILE A 184 0.10 -17.53 -17.95
N SER A 185 -0.33 -16.69 -18.89
CA SER A 185 -0.89 -15.37 -18.57
C SER A 185 -2.22 -15.49 -17.82
N GLY A 186 -3.09 -16.44 -18.17
CA GLY A 186 -4.32 -16.69 -17.43
C GLY A 186 -4.05 -17.19 -16.00
N LEU A 187 -3.13 -18.14 -15.86
CA LEU A 187 -2.71 -18.67 -14.55
C LEU A 187 -2.04 -17.61 -13.66
N LEU A 188 -1.40 -16.60 -14.25
CA LEU A 188 -0.79 -15.49 -13.52
C LEU A 188 -1.80 -14.37 -13.23
N LEU A 189 -2.46 -13.83 -14.26
CA LEU A 189 -3.27 -12.61 -14.19
C LEU A 189 -4.55 -12.78 -13.38
N VAL A 190 -5.23 -13.93 -13.45
CA VAL A 190 -6.48 -14.14 -12.71
C VAL A 190 -6.26 -14.09 -11.19
N PRO A 191 -5.38 -14.91 -10.59
CA PRO A 191 -5.14 -14.85 -9.15
C PRO A 191 -4.45 -13.54 -8.75
N LEU A 192 -3.55 -13.00 -9.58
CA LEU A 192 -2.89 -11.72 -9.29
C LEU A 192 -3.90 -10.56 -9.24
N SER A 193 -4.82 -10.46 -10.21
CA SER A 193 -5.88 -9.45 -10.24
C SER A 193 -6.77 -9.56 -9.01
N MET A 194 -7.18 -10.77 -8.65
CA MET A 194 -8.02 -11.01 -7.47
C MET A 194 -7.29 -10.60 -6.19
N ALA A 195 -6.06 -11.08 -5.98
CA ALA A 195 -5.29 -10.79 -4.77
C ALA A 195 -4.99 -9.30 -4.60
N LEU A 196 -4.58 -8.61 -5.68
CA LEU A 196 -4.32 -7.18 -5.65
C LEU A 196 -5.59 -6.35 -5.46
N SER A 197 -6.72 -6.76 -6.03
CA SER A 197 -8.00 -6.07 -5.84
C SER A 197 -8.49 -6.18 -4.39
N VAL A 198 -8.34 -7.35 -3.77
CA VAL A 198 -8.63 -7.54 -2.33
C VAL A 198 -7.70 -6.67 -1.48
N LEU A 199 -6.40 -6.65 -1.80
CA LEU A 199 -5.43 -5.80 -1.11
C LEU A 199 -5.78 -4.30 -1.25
N LEU A 200 -6.18 -3.87 -2.44
CA LEU A 200 -6.61 -2.49 -2.68
C LEU A 200 -7.85 -2.15 -1.86
N GLY A 201 -8.88 -3.00 -1.88
CA GLY A 201 -10.09 -2.83 -1.09
C GLY A 201 -9.81 -2.75 0.41
N TRP A 202 -8.89 -3.60 0.90
CA TRP A 202 -8.43 -3.58 2.28
C TRP A 202 -7.78 -2.25 2.66
N HIS A 203 -6.84 -1.75 1.84
CA HIS A 203 -6.18 -0.47 2.11
C HIS A 203 -7.12 0.73 1.96
N ILE A 204 -8.10 0.69 1.06
CA ILE A 204 -9.17 1.70 0.99
C ILE A 204 -9.93 1.74 2.31
N TYR A 205 -10.36 0.60 2.84
CA TYR A 205 -11.03 0.52 4.14
C TYR A 205 -10.16 1.10 5.27
N LEU A 206 -8.87 0.74 5.31
CA LEU A 206 -7.93 1.24 6.31
C LEU A 206 -7.78 2.77 6.25
N ILE A 207 -7.64 3.34 5.05
CA ILE A 207 -7.54 4.79 4.85
C ILE A 207 -8.83 5.48 5.31
N LEU A 208 -10.00 4.96 4.91
CA LEU A 208 -11.29 5.55 5.29
C LEU A 208 -11.52 5.57 6.81
N ARG A 209 -10.87 4.69 7.56
CA ARG A 209 -10.91 4.61 9.03
C ARG A 209 -9.66 5.15 9.73
N ASN A 210 -8.70 5.68 8.98
CA ASN A 210 -7.37 6.11 9.43
C ASN A 210 -6.66 5.10 10.35
N LYS A 211 -6.72 3.82 9.97
CA LYS A 211 -6.04 2.72 10.65
C LYS A 211 -4.84 2.26 9.84
N THR A 212 -3.78 1.86 10.52
CA THR A 212 -2.79 0.94 9.94
C THR A 212 -3.27 -0.50 10.09
N THR A 213 -2.65 -1.43 9.35
CA THR A 213 -2.92 -2.87 9.51
C THR A 213 -2.65 -3.34 10.95
N ILE A 214 -1.58 -2.81 11.59
CA ILE A 214 -1.29 -3.10 13.01
C ILE A 214 -2.40 -2.58 13.92
N GLU A 215 -2.82 -1.33 13.73
CA GLU A 215 -3.88 -0.69 14.52
C GLU A 215 -5.23 -1.38 14.33
N TYR A 216 -5.51 -1.93 13.16
CA TYR A 216 -6.71 -2.74 12.94
C TYR A 216 -6.70 -3.96 13.87
N HIS A 217 -5.60 -4.74 13.91
CA HIS A 217 -5.52 -5.93 14.77
C HIS A 217 -5.48 -5.58 16.26
N GLU A 218 -4.78 -4.51 16.65
CA GLU A 218 -4.81 -4.00 18.02
C GLU A 218 -6.21 -3.50 18.40
N GLY A 219 -6.92 -2.86 17.47
CA GLY A 219 -8.29 -2.37 17.62
C GLY A 219 -9.32 -3.48 17.78
N VAL A 220 -9.23 -4.58 17.01
CA VAL A 220 -10.13 -5.75 17.18
C VAL A 220 -10.04 -6.28 18.62
N ARG A 221 -8.83 -6.32 19.18
CA ARG A 221 -8.62 -6.70 20.59
C ARG A 221 -9.21 -5.66 21.55
N ALA A 222 -9.06 -4.37 21.26
CA ALA A 222 -9.61 -3.30 22.08
C ALA A 222 -11.14 -3.33 22.10
N THR A 223 -11.79 -3.50 20.94
CA THR A 223 -13.25 -3.63 20.82
C THR A 223 -13.78 -4.79 21.64
N CYS A 224 -13.16 -5.97 21.57
CA CYS A 224 -13.57 -7.12 22.37
C CYS A 224 -13.46 -6.87 23.89
N LEU A 225 -12.54 -6.00 24.33
CA LEU A 225 -12.42 -5.63 25.75
C LEU A 225 -13.50 -4.61 26.15
N GLU A 226 -13.73 -3.59 25.32
CA GLU A 226 -14.73 -2.56 25.61
C GLU A 226 -16.17 -3.10 25.53
N GLU A 227 -16.47 -4.02 24.62
CA GLU A 227 -17.77 -4.69 24.55
C GLU A 227 -18.09 -5.45 25.85
N LYS A 228 -17.08 -6.04 26.52
CA LYS A 228 -17.27 -6.68 27.83
C LYS A 228 -17.57 -5.68 28.94
N GLU A 229 -17.15 -4.42 28.76
CA GLU A 229 -17.42 -3.31 29.67
C GLU A 229 -18.70 -2.54 29.29
N GLY A 230 -19.40 -2.95 28.21
CA GLY A 230 -20.59 -2.29 27.70
C GLY A 230 -20.33 -1.01 26.90
N ASN A 231 -19.07 -0.76 26.52
CA ASN A 231 -18.64 0.44 25.80
C ASN A 231 -18.40 0.16 24.31
N ALA A 232 -18.60 1.18 23.47
CA ALA A 232 -18.35 1.11 22.04
C ALA A 232 -16.96 1.68 21.69
N TYR A 233 -16.11 0.86 21.08
CA TYR A 233 -14.78 1.26 20.66
C TYR A 233 -14.78 2.20 19.46
N LYS A 234 -14.26 3.41 19.67
CA LYS A 234 -13.99 4.37 18.62
C LYS A 234 -12.48 4.54 18.45
N HIS A 235 -12.01 4.37 17.21
CA HIS A 235 -10.59 4.53 16.91
C HIS A 235 -10.17 6.01 17.04
N PRO A 236 -9.13 6.36 17.83
CA PRO A 236 -8.78 7.75 18.14
C PRO A 236 -8.47 8.63 16.93
N TYR A 237 -7.91 8.04 15.87
CA TYR A 237 -7.48 8.76 14.67
C TYR A 237 -8.57 8.84 13.58
N ASP A 238 -9.75 8.23 13.81
CA ASP A 238 -10.86 8.31 12.84
C ASP A 238 -11.58 9.66 12.99
N LEU A 239 -11.26 10.60 12.10
CA LEU A 239 -11.81 11.96 12.04
C LEU A 239 -12.97 12.10 11.04
N GLY A 240 -13.38 11.00 10.42
CA GLY A 240 -14.31 10.98 9.29
C GLY A 240 -13.61 10.77 7.94
N ALA A 241 -14.31 10.14 7.00
CA ALA A 241 -13.72 9.62 5.76
C ALA A 241 -12.94 10.66 4.94
N TYR A 242 -13.47 11.89 4.82
CA TYR A 242 -12.83 12.96 4.05
C TYR A 242 -11.52 13.43 4.70
N GLU A 243 -11.54 13.73 6.00
CA GLU A 243 -10.35 14.14 6.76
C GLU A 243 -9.28 13.04 6.78
N ASN A 244 -9.72 11.78 6.90
CA ASN A 244 -8.84 10.62 6.87
C ASN A 244 -8.15 10.49 5.49
N LEU A 245 -8.89 10.68 4.39
CA LEU A 245 -8.35 10.69 3.03
C LEU A 245 -7.33 11.81 2.83
N ILE A 246 -7.63 13.04 3.27
CA ILE A 246 -6.70 14.18 3.18
C ILE A 246 -5.43 13.91 3.97
N THR A 247 -5.54 13.34 5.17
CA THR A 247 -4.40 13.03 6.03
C THR A 247 -3.41 12.07 5.35
N VAL A 248 -3.91 11.15 4.52
CA VAL A 248 -3.06 10.15 3.84
C VAL A 248 -2.64 10.59 2.44
N LEU A 249 -3.59 11.01 1.60
CA LEU A 249 -3.38 11.27 0.17
C LEU A 249 -3.01 12.73 -0.11
N GLY A 250 -3.36 13.63 0.80
CA GLY A 250 -3.04 15.04 0.78
C GLY A 250 -4.23 15.94 0.43
N PRO A 251 -4.10 17.25 0.65
CA PRO A 251 -5.19 18.21 0.46
C PRO A 251 -5.56 18.43 -1.02
N ARG A 252 -4.63 18.14 -1.94
CA ARG A 252 -4.83 18.31 -3.38
C ARG A 252 -5.29 17.00 -4.01
N ILE A 253 -6.59 16.89 -4.27
CA ILE A 253 -7.24 15.70 -4.86
C ILE A 253 -6.58 15.29 -6.18
N PHE A 254 -6.25 16.26 -7.05
CA PHE A 254 -5.59 15.98 -8.33
C PHE A 254 -4.18 15.37 -8.18
N CYS A 255 -3.55 15.49 -7.01
CA CYS A 255 -2.24 14.92 -6.74
C CYS A 255 -2.31 13.58 -5.97
N TRP A 256 -3.50 13.00 -5.80
CA TRP A 256 -3.67 11.73 -5.09
C TRP A 256 -2.98 10.57 -5.81
N ILE A 257 -3.03 10.58 -7.15
CA ILE A 257 -2.36 9.60 -8.01
C ILE A 257 -0.87 9.89 -8.23
N CYS A 258 -0.36 11.02 -7.74
CA CYS A 258 1.05 11.37 -7.89
C CYS A 258 1.90 10.75 -6.77
N PRO A 259 3.12 10.27 -7.08
CA PRO A 259 4.03 9.62 -6.13
C PRO A 259 4.71 10.61 -5.16
N THR A 260 3.97 11.55 -4.57
CA THR A 260 4.53 12.60 -3.70
C THR A 260 3.93 12.55 -2.30
N SER A 261 4.81 12.43 -1.30
CA SER A 261 4.49 12.38 0.13
C SER A 261 4.83 13.67 0.89
N LYS A 262 5.17 14.77 0.20
CA LYS A 262 5.69 16.00 0.83
C LYS A 262 4.69 16.72 1.76
N HIS A 263 3.40 16.41 1.65
CA HIS A 263 2.34 17.02 2.47
C HIS A 263 2.12 16.28 3.80
N ILE A 264 2.67 15.07 3.94
CA ILE A 264 2.50 14.23 5.11
C ILE A 264 3.53 14.74 6.12
N GLY A 265 3.10 15.29 7.26
CA GLY A 265 3.95 15.95 8.26
C GLY A 265 5.07 15.07 8.84
N ASP A 266 5.61 15.41 10.01
CA ASP A 266 6.77 14.70 10.57
C ASP A 266 6.49 13.24 10.99
N GLY A 267 5.23 12.86 11.16
CA GLY A 267 4.82 11.52 11.59
C GLY A 267 5.08 11.24 13.07
N LEU A 268 5.44 12.28 13.85
CA LEU A 268 5.66 12.22 15.28
C LEU A 268 4.39 12.57 16.05
N ARG A 269 3.53 13.41 15.47
CA ARG A 269 2.23 13.80 16.02
C ARG A 269 1.11 13.55 15.01
N PHE A 270 -0.05 13.13 15.51
CA PHE A 270 -1.23 12.88 14.70
C PHE A 270 -2.45 13.46 15.40
N ARG A 271 -3.29 14.17 14.65
CA ARG A 271 -4.54 14.70 15.17
C ARG A 271 -5.46 13.56 15.62
N THR A 272 -6.12 13.75 16.76
CA THR A 272 -7.09 12.77 17.30
C THR A 272 -8.48 13.37 17.45
N ALA A 273 -9.48 12.49 17.56
CA ALA A 273 -10.86 12.89 17.82
C ALA A 273 -11.06 13.53 19.22
N TYR A 274 -10.05 13.47 20.10
CA TYR A 274 -10.11 14.00 21.45
C TYR A 274 -9.59 15.44 21.57
N GLU A 275 -8.84 15.95 20.59
CA GLU A 275 -8.22 17.30 20.57
C GLU A 275 -9.24 18.47 20.38
N GLY A 276 -10.46 18.33 20.90
CA GLY A 276 -11.51 19.35 20.86
C GLY A 276 -12.58 19.22 21.95
N ILE A 277 -12.41 18.30 22.91
CA ILE A 277 -13.27 18.20 24.08
C ILE A 277 -12.57 18.98 25.20
N PRO A 278 -13.12 20.11 25.69
CA PRO A 278 -12.61 20.72 26.90
C PRO A 278 -12.63 19.64 27.98
N THR A 279 -11.47 19.30 28.53
CA THR A 279 -11.42 18.57 29.79
C THR A 279 -12.18 19.42 30.78
N ILE A 280 -13.43 19.04 31.10
CA ILE A 280 -14.14 19.59 32.24
C ILE A 280 -13.30 19.16 33.44
N SER A 281 -12.41 20.05 33.85
CA SER A 281 -11.81 20.00 35.17
C SER A 281 -12.96 20.18 36.15
N THR A 282 -13.53 19.07 36.62
CA THR A 282 -14.28 19.08 37.86
C THR A 282 -13.28 19.30 38.98
N SER A 283 -12.88 20.57 39.15
CA SER A 283 -12.39 21.08 40.41
C SER A 283 -13.59 21.34 41.31
N THR A 284 -13.50 20.75 42.50
CA THR A 284 -14.39 20.85 43.69
C THR A 284 -15.73 20.14 43.62
#